data_AF-A0A941B4U8-F1
#
_entry.id   AF-A0A941B4U8-F1
#
_cell.length_a   1.000
_cell.length_b   1.000
_cell.length_c   1.000
_cell.angle_alpha   90.00
_cell.angle_beta   90.00
_cell.angle_gamma   90.00
#
_symmetry.space_group_name_H-M   'P 1'
#
loop_
_entity.id
_entity.type
_entity.pdbx_description
1 polymer ?
#
loop_
_entity_poly.entity_id
_entity_poly.type
_entity_poly.pdbx_seq_one_letter_code
_entity_poly.pdbx_strand_id
1 'polypeptide(L)'
;MTSMAERAEESGLPVHRLDLENDERFAEDPFAVWDEATDTAPLFYSPAGRGFFVAADYDTVKTVLQNPRMWSNLPSPITYTKEEVVIDVPPITMDPPQHTAYRRALIPLFSPNVVATLEPRVRELSHELCDSIEAAGSCDFAKDFASKLPARFFLEWLGVTEGDADRMFKLAQAAAFDFPTQEERNAIEEEINAIVGDVMKARRQEPRDDLATAFTQIRIDGEPVEEKLLVGMATLAFIAGQETTSTQLSYIAWHLARHPADRQLLVDDPDVIPDAIEELMRVYNTGGPAGRVAAQDGELAGCPVKKGDRIFIARSGADRELDREVHLLRTPNRHSAFGLGVHRCLGSHVARMEMRVGLEVWHERFPRYELPTDFVARHRYGSFMQQLTRLPLELNPA
;
A
#
# COMPACT_ATOMS: atom_id res chain seq x y z
N MET A 1 -31.75 -13.04 12.19
CA MET A 1 -30.38 -13.38 12.62
C MET A 1 -29.96 -12.32 13.61
N THR A 2 -29.28 -12.68 14.70
CA THR A 2 -28.60 -11.71 15.57
C THR A 2 -27.69 -10.83 14.71
N SER A 3 -27.58 -9.54 15.01
CA SER A 3 -26.64 -8.62 14.36
C SER A 3 -25.20 -8.87 14.82
N MET A 4 -24.23 -8.27 14.14
CA MET A 4 -22.83 -8.29 14.58
C MET A 4 -22.66 -7.62 15.95
N ALA A 5 -23.39 -6.53 16.20
CA ALA A 5 -23.37 -5.80 17.47
C ALA A 5 -23.88 -6.67 18.63
N GLU A 6 -25.02 -7.34 18.45
CA GLU A 6 -25.58 -8.26 19.45
C GLU A 6 -24.62 -9.41 19.77
N ARG A 7 -23.98 -10.00 18.74
CA ARG A 7 -22.98 -11.06 18.97
C ARG A 7 -21.73 -10.56 19.67
N ALA A 8 -21.28 -9.35 19.35
CA ALA A 8 -20.15 -8.72 20.03
C ALA A 8 -20.46 -8.53 21.53
N GLU A 9 -21.65 -8.01 21.85
CA GLU A 9 -22.12 -7.82 23.22
C GLU A 9 -22.26 -9.16 23.98
N GLU A 10 -22.93 -10.15 23.37
CA GLU A 10 -23.10 -11.49 23.97
C GLU A 10 -21.77 -12.21 24.23
N SER A 11 -20.75 -11.92 23.41
CA SER A 11 -19.40 -12.50 23.54
C SER A 11 -18.46 -11.67 24.41
N GLY A 12 -18.92 -10.54 24.95
CA GLY A 12 -18.09 -9.63 25.75
C GLY A 12 -17.01 -8.91 24.96
N LEU A 13 -17.12 -8.80 23.63
CA LEU A 13 -16.20 -8.00 22.82
C LEU A 13 -16.44 -6.51 23.08
N PRO A 14 -15.38 -5.70 23.24
CA PRO A 14 -15.52 -4.25 23.32
C PRO A 14 -16.20 -3.66 22.08
N VAL A 15 -16.98 -2.61 22.31
CA VAL A 15 -17.51 -1.74 21.25
C VAL A 15 -16.69 -0.47 21.24
N HIS A 16 -15.93 -0.23 20.17
CA HIS A 16 -15.06 0.92 20.02
C HIS A 16 -15.23 1.51 18.62
N ARG A 17 -15.50 2.82 18.54
CA ARG A 17 -15.77 3.49 17.26
C ARG A 17 -14.47 3.86 16.55
N LEU A 18 -14.07 3.01 15.61
CA LEU A 18 -13.04 3.30 14.61
C LEU A 18 -13.73 3.74 13.30
N ASP A 19 -13.63 5.03 12.95
CA ASP A 19 -14.31 5.64 11.79
C ASP A 19 -13.28 6.19 10.77
N LEU A 20 -12.88 5.34 9.82
CA LEU A 20 -11.81 5.67 8.86
C LEU A 20 -12.22 6.76 7.85
N GLU A 21 -13.51 7.07 7.72
CA GLU A 21 -14.01 8.07 6.76
C GLU A 21 -14.08 9.47 7.38
N ASN A 22 -14.37 9.57 8.69
CA ASN A 22 -14.73 10.85 9.31
C ASN A 22 -13.92 11.21 10.56
N ASP A 23 -13.03 10.33 11.05
CA ASP A 23 -12.19 10.64 12.20
C ASP A 23 -11.03 11.57 11.82
N GLU A 24 -11.19 12.86 12.11
CA GLU A 24 -10.21 13.91 11.82
C GLU A 24 -8.84 13.68 12.49
N ARG A 25 -8.77 12.85 13.55
CA ARG A 25 -7.52 12.52 14.24
C ARG A 25 -6.53 11.81 13.33
N PHE A 26 -7.02 11.08 12.31
CA PHE A 26 -6.15 10.49 11.29
C PHE A 26 -5.36 11.52 10.49
N ALA A 27 -5.83 12.77 10.41
CA ALA A 27 -5.10 13.86 9.75
C ALA A 27 -4.01 14.48 10.65
N GLU A 28 -4.08 14.24 11.95
CA GLU A 28 -3.14 14.78 12.95
C GLU A 28 -2.05 13.75 13.27
N ASP A 29 -2.45 12.57 13.74
CA ASP A 29 -1.56 11.46 14.05
C ASP A 29 -2.30 10.13 13.85
N PRO A 30 -2.23 9.53 12.65
CA PRO A 30 -2.91 8.28 12.39
C PRO A 30 -2.35 7.13 13.24
N PHE A 31 -1.09 7.19 13.67
CA PHE A 31 -0.48 6.14 14.48
C PHE A 31 -1.02 6.12 15.90
N ALA A 32 -1.33 7.29 16.47
CA ALA A 32 -2.02 7.36 17.77
C ALA A 32 -3.43 6.73 17.72
N VAL A 33 -4.16 6.93 16.62
CA VAL A 33 -5.47 6.29 16.42
C VAL A 33 -5.33 4.77 16.29
N TRP A 34 -4.30 4.30 15.60
CA TRP A 34 -4.01 2.86 15.51
C TRP A 34 -3.61 2.26 16.84
N ASP A 35 -2.75 2.94 17.60
CA ASP A 35 -2.31 2.50 18.92
C ASP A 35 -3.52 2.40 19.89
N GLU A 36 -4.43 3.39 19.89
CA GLU A 36 -5.69 3.34 20.66
C GLU A 36 -6.59 2.15 20.27
N ALA A 37 -6.72 1.88 18.97
CA ALA A 37 -7.48 0.73 18.49
C ALA A 37 -6.87 -0.60 18.97
N THR A 38 -5.54 -0.72 18.98
CA THR A 38 -4.85 -1.92 19.49
C THR A 38 -4.95 -2.07 21.01
N ASP A 39 -4.92 -0.96 21.76
CA ASP A 39 -5.04 -0.95 23.22
C ASP A 39 -6.46 -1.33 23.69
N THR A 40 -7.45 -1.30 22.79
CA THR A 40 -8.84 -1.69 23.08
C THR A 40 -8.97 -3.19 23.34
N ALA A 41 -8.60 -4.02 22.36
CA ALA A 41 -8.61 -5.49 22.43
C ALA A 41 -8.07 -6.09 21.11
N PRO A 42 -7.58 -7.34 21.11
CA PRO A 42 -7.22 -8.09 19.89
C PRO A 42 -8.30 -8.08 18.79
N LEU A 43 -9.56 -8.16 19.21
CA LEU A 43 -10.75 -8.09 18.37
C LEU A 43 -11.80 -7.20 19.06
N PHE A 44 -12.40 -6.27 18.32
CA PHE A 44 -13.52 -5.46 18.79
C PHE A 44 -14.53 -5.18 17.68
N TYR A 45 -15.70 -4.65 18.04
CA TYR A 45 -16.71 -4.22 17.08
C TYR A 45 -16.73 -2.70 16.95
N SER A 46 -16.67 -2.20 15.70
CA SER A 46 -16.88 -0.80 15.37
C SER A 46 -18.30 -0.59 14.80
N PRO A 47 -19.12 0.31 15.38
CA PRO A 47 -20.42 0.68 14.82
C PRO A 47 -20.31 1.71 13.67
N ALA A 48 -19.11 2.11 13.25
CA ALA A 48 -18.91 3.04 12.14
C ALA A 48 -19.31 2.42 10.79
N GLY A 49 -19.60 3.29 9.81
CA GLY A 49 -20.05 2.88 8.48
C GLY A 49 -21.27 1.96 8.57
N ARG A 50 -21.14 0.75 8.05
CA ARG A 50 -22.18 -0.29 8.13
C ARG A 50 -22.05 -1.22 9.34
N GLY A 51 -21.02 -1.06 10.17
CA GLY A 51 -20.66 -1.97 11.27
C GLY A 51 -19.71 -3.08 10.83
N PHE A 52 -18.59 -3.25 11.53
CA PHE A 52 -17.57 -4.26 11.22
C PHE A 52 -16.77 -4.68 12.45
N PHE A 53 -16.24 -5.90 12.44
CA PHE A 53 -15.21 -6.31 13.39
C PHE A 53 -13.87 -5.68 13.03
N VAL A 54 -13.00 -5.48 14.00
CA VAL A 54 -11.63 -4.98 13.80
C VAL A 54 -10.65 -5.96 14.41
N ALA A 55 -9.82 -6.59 13.58
CA ALA A 55 -8.65 -7.32 14.03
C ALA A 55 -7.52 -6.31 14.30
N ALA A 56 -7.09 -6.21 15.55
CA ALA A 56 -6.21 -5.13 16.02
C ALA A 56 -4.88 -5.62 16.60
N ASP A 57 -4.71 -6.91 16.91
CA ASP A 57 -3.40 -7.49 17.26
C ASP A 57 -2.80 -8.30 16.10
N TYR A 58 -1.49 -8.57 16.19
CA TYR A 58 -0.78 -9.27 15.12
C TYR A 58 -1.32 -10.68 14.85
N ASP A 59 -1.68 -11.42 15.90
CA ASP A 59 -2.13 -12.80 15.79
C ASP A 59 -3.54 -12.92 15.19
N THR A 60 -4.47 -12.04 15.52
CA THR A 60 -5.80 -11.99 14.87
C THR A 60 -5.65 -11.54 13.43
N VAL A 61 -4.85 -10.50 13.16
CA VAL A 61 -4.54 -10.04 11.79
C VAL A 61 -3.99 -11.18 10.94
N LYS A 62 -3.00 -11.92 11.46
CA LYS A 62 -2.41 -13.07 10.79
C LYS A 62 -3.43 -14.18 10.54
N THR A 63 -4.26 -14.51 11.54
CA THR A 63 -5.31 -15.52 11.43
C THR A 63 -6.28 -15.18 10.29
N VAL A 64 -6.72 -13.92 10.21
CA VAL A 64 -7.64 -13.45 9.17
C VAL A 64 -6.97 -13.51 7.79
N LEU A 65 -5.78 -12.93 7.64
CA LEU A 65 -5.08 -12.84 6.35
C LEU A 65 -4.63 -14.20 5.79
N GLN A 66 -4.32 -15.17 6.65
CA GLN A 66 -3.85 -16.50 6.24
C GLN A 66 -4.98 -17.51 6.02
N ASN A 67 -6.24 -17.15 6.27
CA ASN A 67 -7.38 -18.05 6.11
C ASN A 67 -8.38 -17.55 5.05
N PRO A 68 -8.03 -17.61 3.75
CA PRO A 68 -8.89 -17.16 2.66
C PRO A 68 -10.15 -18.03 2.47
N ARG A 69 -10.26 -19.18 3.16
CA ARG A 69 -11.48 -19.99 3.16
C ARG A 69 -12.56 -19.42 4.07
N MET A 70 -12.15 -18.81 5.19
CA MET A 70 -13.05 -18.14 6.12
C MET A 70 -13.27 -16.69 5.72
N TRP A 71 -12.20 -16.01 5.28
CA TRP A 71 -12.16 -14.57 5.07
C TRP A 71 -11.91 -14.25 3.60
N SER A 72 -13.01 -13.98 2.90
CA SER A 72 -13.05 -13.68 1.48
C SER A 72 -12.65 -12.23 1.18
N ASN A 73 -12.03 -12.01 0.03
CA ASN A 73 -11.81 -10.67 -0.53
C ASN A 73 -13.02 -10.11 -1.30
N LEU A 74 -14.10 -10.90 -1.45
CA LEU A 74 -15.33 -10.51 -2.14
C LEU A 74 -16.35 -9.87 -1.18
N PRO A 75 -17.22 -8.97 -1.67
CA PRO A 75 -17.20 -8.37 -3.02
C PRO A 75 -16.11 -7.29 -3.18
N SER A 76 -15.44 -6.92 -2.08
CA SER A 76 -14.37 -5.93 -2.07
C SER A 76 -13.52 -6.04 -0.80
N PRO A 77 -12.22 -5.72 -0.87
CA PRO A 77 -11.37 -5.54 0.31
C PRO A 77 -11.66 -4.23 1.08
N ILE A 78 -12.71 -3.49 0.74
CA ILE A 78 -13.17 -2.28 1.43
C ILE A 78 -14.49 -2.59 2.14
N THR A 79 -14.44 -2.73 3.46
CA THR A 79 -15.57 -3.22 4.28
C THR A 79 -16.04 -2.26 5.36
N TYR A 80 -15.36 -1.13 5.54
CA TYR A 80 -15.59 -0.19 6.63
C TYR A 80 -16.36 1.09 6.23
N THR A 81 -16.59 1.29 4.93
CA THR A 81 -17.29 2.46 4.39
C THR A 81 -18.78 2.44 4.70
N LYS A 82 -19.41 3.62 4.72
CA LYS A 82 -20.88 3.77 4.85
C LYS A 82 -21.65 3.09 3.72
N GLU A 83 -21.15 3.24 2.49
CA GLU A 83 -21.72 2.60 1.31
C GLU A 83 -21.00 1.29 0.98
N GLU A 84 -21.69 0.39 0.29
CA GLU A 84 -21.03 -0.80 -0.28
C GLU A 84 -20.18 -0.42 -1.48
N VAL A 85 -18.90 -0.76 -1.41
CA VAL A 85 -17.97 -0.60 -2.53
C VAL A 85 -17.77 -1.97 -3.17
N VAL A 86 -17.91 -2.04 -4.49
CA VAL A 86 -17.62 -3.25 -5.28
C VAL A 86 -16.47 -2.94 -6.20
N ILE A 87 -15.47 -3.83 -6.19
CA ILE A 87 -14.28 -3.73 -7.02
C ILE A 87 -14.17 -5.06 -7.78
N ASP A 88 -13.94 -5.00 -9.09
CA ASP A 88 -13.76 -6.19 -9.92
C ASP A 88 -12.40 -6.14 -10.61
N VAL A 89 -11.35 -6.30 -9.80
CA VAL A 89 -9.97 -6.16 -10.26
C VAL A 89 -9.16 -7.38 -9.81
N PRO A 90 -8.95 -8.37 -10.70
CA PRO A 90 -8.18 -9.56 -10.34
C PRO A 90 -6.69 -9.24 -10.12
N PRO A 91 -5.97 -10.09 -9.38
CA PRO A 91 -6.48 -11.15 -8.52
C PRO A 91 -6.85 -10.65 -7.11
N ILE A 92 -6.75 -9.34 -6.82
CA ILE A 92 -6.98 -8.83 -5.45
C ILE A 92 -8.44 -9.03 -5.00
N THR A 93 -9.40 -9.12 -5.92
CA THR A 93 -10.81 -9.40 -5.66
C THR A 93 -11.21 -10.83 -6.00
N MET A 94 -10.32 -11.80 -5.80
CA MET A 94 -10.59 -13.23 -6.02
C MET A 94 -10.19 -14.05 -4.80
N ASP A 95 -10.86 -15.18 -4.59
CA ASP A 95 -10.43 -16.20 -3.63
C ASP A 95 -9.87 -17.44 -4.34
N PRO A 96 -9.08 -18.30 -3.66
CA PRO A 96 -8.70 -19.60 -4.19
C PRO A 96 -9.94 -20.47 -4.52
N PRO A 97 -9.89 -21.29 -5.59
CA PRO A 97 -8.73 -21.59 -6.43
C PRO A 97 -8.48 -20.60 -7.58
N GLN A 98 -9.44 -19.76 -7.94
CA GLN A 98 -9.32 -18.81 -9.07
C GLN A 98 -8.17 -17.84 -8.85
N HIS A 99 -8.09 -17.23 -7.66
CA HIS A 99 -6.97 -16.39 -7.24
C HIS A 99 -5.62 -17.07 -7.52
N THR A 100 -5.48 -18.35 -7.16
CA THR A 100 -4.22 -19.09 -7.27
C THR A 100 -3.74 -19.19 -8.72
N ALA A 101 -4.66 -19.41 -9.67
CA ALA A 101 -4.33 -19.53 -11.08
C ALA A 101 -3.83 -18.19 -11.65
N TYR A 102 -4.57 -17.10 -11.39
CA TYR A 102 -4.16 -15.74 -11.78
C TYR A 102 -2.84 -15.33 -11.14
N ARG A 103 -2.70 -15.58 -9.84
CA ARG A 103 -1.51 -15.22 -9.09
C ARG A 103 -0.26 -15.94 -9.62
N ARG A 104 -0.38 -17.22 -9.98
CA ARG A 104 0.72 -18.00 -10.55
C ARG A 104 1.24 -17.41 -11.86
N ALA A 105 0.34 -16.91 -12.71
CA ALA A 105 0.73 -16.29 -13.98
C ALA A 105 1.44 -14.94 -13.80
N LEU A 106 1.11 -14.20 -12.74
CA LEU A 106 1.68 -12.88 -12.46
C LEU A 106 3.02 -12.90 -11.72
N ILE A 107 3.26 -13.89 -10.85
CA ILE A 107 4.49 -13.99 -10.03
C ILE A 107 5.80 -13.82 -10.84
N PRO A 108 5.99 -14.47 -12.01
CA PRO A 108 7.23 -14.35 -12.77
C PRO A 108 7.57 -12.91 -13.17
N LEU A 109 6.56 -12.07 -13.44
CA LEU A 109 6.72 -10.68 -13.87
C LEU A 109 7.30 -9.77 -12.79
N PHE A 110 7.21 -10.18 -11.52
CA PHE A 110 7.68 -9.42 -10.35
C PHE A 110 8.76 -10.20 -9.58
N SER A 111 9.39 -11.19 -10.22
CA SER A 111 10.42 -12.02 -9.61
C SER A 111 11.70 -11.23 -9.34
N PRO A 112 12.55 -11.63 -8.37
CA PRO A 112 13.81 -10.95 -8.08
C PRO A 112 14.71 -10.74 -9.30
N ASN A 113 14.74 -11.70 -10.23
CA ASN A 113 15.55 -11.59 -11.45
C ASN A 113 15.03 -10.49 -12.39
N VAL A 114 13.71 -10.35 -12.53
CA VAL A 114 13.12 -9.25 -13.31
C VAL A 114 13.36 -7.92 -12.59
N VAL A 115 13.19 -7.87 -11.25
CA VAL A 115 13.44 -6.64 -10.49
C VAL A 115 14.89 -6.17 -10.61
N ALA A 116 15.87 -7.07 -10.65
CA ALA A 116 17.27 -6.72 -10.84
C ALA A 116 17.54 -6.02 -12.20
N THR A 117 16.76 -6.30 -13.24
CA THR A 117 16.91 -5.61 -14.54
C THR A 117 16.30 -4.20 -14.54
N LEU A 118 15.40 -3.92 -13.59
CA LEU A 118 14.73 -2.61 -13.44
C LEU A 118 15.55 -1.61 -12.62
N GLU A 119 16.39 -2.12 -11.71
CA GLU A 119 17.19 -1.29 -10.79
C GLU A 119 18.00 -0.18 -11.46
N PRO A 120 18.73 -0.42 -12.57
CA PRO A 120 19.51 0.64 -13.20
C PRO A 120 18.66 1.86 -13.59
N ARG A 121 17.44 1.64 -14.09
CA ARG A 121 16.55 2.74 -14.48
C ARG A 121 15.99 3.49 -13.27
N VAL A 122 15.63 2.78 -12.20
CA VAL A 122 15.20 3.43 -10.94
C VAL A 122 16.32 4.29 -10.35
N ARG A 123 17.58 3.84 -10.44
CA ARG A 123 18.74 4.63 -9.99
C ARG A 123 18.93 5.88 -10.83
N GLU A 124 18.85 5.76 -12.16
CA GLU A 124 18.91 6.89 -13.08
C GLU A 124 17.81 7.93 -12.78
N LEU A 125 16.56 7.50 -12.67
CA LEU A 125 15.44 8.35 -12.27
C LEU A 125 15.66 9.03 -10.92
N SER A 126 16.24 8.31 -9.95
CA SER A 126 16.56 8.88 -8.63
C SER A 126 17.60 10.00 -8.73
N HIS A 127 18.63 9.84 -9.56
CA HIS A 127 19.61 10.90 -9.80
C HIS A 127 19.00 12.09 -10.55
N GLU A 128 18.20 11.86 -11.59
CA GLU A 128 17.50 12.93 -12.33
C GLU A 128 16.61 13.78 -11.40
N LEU A 129 15.88 13.12 -10.48
CA LEU A 129 15.08 13.81 -9.47
C LEU A 129 15.94 14.60 -8.49
N CYS A 130 17.05 14.02 -8.00
CA CYS A 130 17.98 14.72 -7.12
C CYS A 130 18.62 15.94 -7.80
N ASP A 131 18.99 15.85 -9.07
CA ASP A 131 19.55 16.97 -9.85
C ASP A 131 18.59 18.16 -9.90
N SER A 132 17.28 17.88 -10.07
CA SER A 132 16.25 18.93 -10.09
C SER A 132 16.04 19.60 -8.73
N ILE A 133 16.34 18.88 -7.64
CA ILE A 133 16.16 19.33 -6.26
C ILE A 133 17.38 20.10 -5.75
N GLU A 134 18.59 19.65 -6.07
CA GLU A 134 19.85 20.18 -5.53
C GLU A 134 19.99 21.70 -5.76
N ALA A 135 19.55 22.18 -6.93
CA ALA A 135 19.60 23.60 -7.27
C ALA A 135 18.83 24.52 -6.31
N ALA A 136 17.83 24.00 -5.60
CA ALA A 136 16.96 24.76 -4.70
C ALA A 136 17.45 24.76 -3.23
N GLY A 137 18.33 23.84 -2.84
CA GLY A 137 18.79 23.68 -1.44
C GLY A 137 17.70 23.25 -0.44
N SER A 138 16.48 23.04 -0.90
CA SER A 138 15.32 22.60 -0.11
C SER A 138 14.29 21.95 -1.04
N CYS A 139 13.44 21.09 -0.51
CA CYS A 139 12.32 20.50 -1.27
C CYS A 139 11.16 20.07 -0.39
N ASP A 140 10.01 19.75 -1.00
CA ASP A 140 8.99 18.92 -0.37
C ASP A 140 9.24 17.47 -0.77
N PHE A 141 10.01 16.71 0.02
CA PHE A 141 10.43 15.34 -0.33
C PHE A 141 9.28 14.44 -0.75
N ALA A 142 8.12 14.56 -0.08
CA ALA A 142 6.93 13.78 -0.40
C ALA A 142 6.44 14.04 -1.83
N LYS A 143 6.51 15.29 -2.30
CA LYS A 143 6.02 15.71 -3.63
C LYS A 143 7.09 15.75 -4.71
N ASP A 144 8.32 16.05 -4.33
CA ASP A 144 9.42 16.31 -5.25
C ASP A 144 10.28 15.09 -5.52
N PHE A 145 10.25 14.09 -4.65
CA PHE A 145 11.00 12.85 -4.81
C PHE A 145 10.10 11.63 -4.66
N ALA A 146 9.49 11.45 -3.48
CA ALA A 146 8.82 10.21 -3.10
C ALA A 146 7.61 9.89 -3.99
N SER A 147 6.79 10.87 -4.38
CA SER A 147 5.67 10.65 -5.30
C SER A 147 6.10 10.52 -6.76
N LYS A 148 7.21 11.16 -7.15
CA LYS A 148 7.66 11.20 -8.55
C LYS A 148 8.41 9.94 -8.95
N LEU A 149 9.23 9.38 -8.06
CA LEU A 149 10.07 8.23 -8.38
C LEU A 149 9.24 6.99 -8.78
N PRO A 150 8.33 6.46 -7.93
CA PRO A 150 7.53 5.29 -8.30
C PRO A 150 6.55 5.57 -9.43
N ALA A 151 5.97 6.77 -9.49
CA ALA A 151 5.05 7.16 -10.56
C ALA A 151 5.73 7.12 -11.94
N ARG A 152 6.88 7.81 -12.08
CA ARG A 152 7.62 7.85 -13.35
C ARG A 152 8.11 6.47 -13.74
N PHE A 153 8.71 5.75 -12.79
CA PHE A 153 9.20 4.40 -13.03
C PHE A 153 8.09 3.47 -13.52
N PHE A 154 6.94 3.44 -12.83
CA PHE A 154 5.88 2.51 -13.18
C PHE A 154 5.20 2.88 -14.51
N LEU A 155 5.02 4.17 -14.81
CA LEU A 155 4.48 4.62 -16.10
C LEU A 155 5.41 4.22 -17.26
N GLU A 156 6.72 4.41 -17.10
CA GLU A 156 7.72 3.97 -18.08
C GLU A 156 7.71 2.44 -18.23
N TRP A 157 7.72 1.71 -17.12
CA TRP A 157 7.73 0.25 -17.14
C TRP A 157 6.44 -0.33 -17.73
N LEU A 158 5.29 0.33 -17.53
CA LEU A 158 4.03 -0.02 -18.17
C LEU A 158 4.00 0.34 -19.66
N GLY A 159 4.87 1.26 -20.10
CA GLY A 159 4.94 1.70 -21.50
C GLY A 159 3.97 2.82 -21.85
N VAL A 160 3.50 3.58 -20.84
CA VAL A 160 2.66 4.78 -21.00
C VAL A 160 3.50 5.92 -21.55
N THR A 161 2.92 6.74 -22.44
CA THR A 161 3.61 7.89 -23.04
C THR A 161 3.70 9.08 -22.09
N GLU A 162 4.67 9.97 -22.28
CA GLU A 162 4.78 11.22 -21.49
C GLU A 162 3.50 12.07 -21.54
N GLY A 163 2.77 12.06 -22.65
CA GLY A 163 1.54 12.84 -22.80
C GLY A 163 0.40 12.42 -21.86
N ASP A 164 0.38 11.16 -21.42
CA ASP A 164 -0.64 10.62 -20.52
C ASP A 164 -0.15 10.49 -19.07
N ALA A 165 1.14 10.68 -18.81
CA ALA A 165 1.76 10.46 -17.50
C ALA A 165 1.14 11.31 -16.39
N ASP A 166 1.04 12.63 -16.59
CA ASP A 166 0.46 13.55 -15.61
C ASP A 166 -1.04 13.27 -15.35
N ARG A 167 -1.74 12.81 -16.39
CA ARG A 167 -3.16 12.46 -16.31
C ARG A 167 -3.35 11.20 -15.49
N MET A 168 -2.60 10.15 -15.80
CA MET A 168 -2.57 8.88 -15.06
C MET A 168 -2.22 9.10 -13.58
N PHE A 169 -1.23 9.94 -13.30
CA PHE A 169 -0.82 10.27 -11.94
C PHE A 169 -1.96 10.89 -11.12
N LYS A 170 -2.70 11.85 -11.69
CA LYS A 170 -3.84 12.49 -11.02
C LYS A 170 -4.99 11.52 -10.77
N LEU A 171 -5.30 10.67 -11.75
CA LEU A 171 -6.36 9.66 -11.63
C LEU A 171 -6.03 8.63 -10.53
N ALA A 172 -4.76 8.18 -10.45
CA ALA A 172 -4.31 7.26 -9.41
C ALA A 172 -4.45 7.86 -7.99
N GLN A 173 -4.08 9.14 -7.82
CA GLN A 173 -4.27 9.83 -6.54
C GLN A 173 -5.74 9.94 -6.13
N ALA A 174 -6.63 10.30 -7.07
CA ALA A 174 -8.06 10.39 -6.80
C ALA A 174 -8.63 9.02 -6.36
N ALA A 175 -8.22 7.94 -7.03
CA ALA A 175 -8.63 6.58 -6.66
C ALA A 175 -8.17 6.16 -5.25
N ALA A 176 -6.95 6.58 -4.86
CA ALA A 176 -6.36 6.19 -3.59
C ALA A 176 -6.88 6.99 -2.39
N PHE A 177 -7.05 8.31 -2.54
CA PHE A 177 -7.22 9.22 -1.39
C PHE A 177 -8.59 9.84 -1.21
N ASP A 178 -9.39 10.00 -2.26
CA ASP A 178 -10.54 10.92 -2.22
C ASP A 178 -11.88 10.28 -1.80
N PHE A 179 -11.85 9.09 -1.16
CA PHE A 179 -13.05 8.28 -0.85
C PHE A 179 -14.16 8.36 -1.93
N PRO A 180 -13.83 8.12 -3.21
CA PRO A 180 -14.80 8.33 -4.28
C PRO A 180 -16.02 7.44 -4.10
N THR A 181 -17.17 7.97 -4.47
CA THR A 181 -18.41 7.21 -4.67
C THR A 181 -18.19 6.11 -5.71
N GLN A 182 -19.07 5.10 -5.77
CA GLN A 182 -18.95 4.04 -6.77
C GLN A 182 -18.99 4.61 -8.21
N GLU A 183 -19.78 5.65 -8.46
CA GLU A 183 -19.86 6.31 -9.79
C GLU A 183 -18.52 6.98 -10.16
N GLU A 184 -17.93 7.73 -9.24
CA GLU A 184 -16.62 8.36 -9.44
C GLU A 184 -15.52 7.32 -9.63
N ARG A 185 -15.54 6.21 -8.86
CA ARG A 185 -14.60 5.09 -9.04
C ARG A 185 -14.69 4.51 -10.44
N ASN A 186 -15.90 4.24 -10.91
CA ASN A 186 -16.12 3.68 -12.23
C ASN A 186 -15.60 4.64 -13.32
N ALA A 187 -15.82 5.95 -13.19
CA ALA A 187 -15.32 6.94 -14.13
C ALA A 187 -13.79 7.02 -14.16
N ILE A 188 -13.15 7.04 -12.97
CA ILE A 188 -11.68 7.02 -12.86
C ILE A 188 -11.12 5.73 -13.48
N GLU A 189 -11.73 4.58 -13.16
CA GLU A 189 -11.30 3.29 -13.69
C GLU A 189 -11.47 3.20 -15.21
N GLU A 190 -12.59 3.68 -15.76
CA GLU A 190 -12.82 3.71 -17.20
C GLU A 190 -11.74 4.52 -17.93
N GLU A 191 -11.37 5.68 -17.39
CA GLU A 191 -10.36 6.56 -17.98
C GLU A 191 -8.96 5.94 -17.94
N ILE A 192 -8.56 5.36 -16.80
CA ILE A 192 -7.28 4.65 -16.69
C ILE A 192 -7.26 3.43 -17.62
N ASN A 193 -8.33 2.63 -17.62
CA ASN A 193 -8.42 1.43 -18.44
C ASN A 193 -8.39 1.74 -19.95
N ALA A 194 -8.91 2.88 -20.37
CA ALA A 194 -8.79 3.32 -21.77
C ALA A 194 -7.32 3.54 -22.17
N ILE A 195 -6.56 4.27 -21.35
CA ILE A 195 -5.14 4.56 -21.59
C ILE A 195 -4.33 3.24 -21.59
N VAL A 196 -4.52 2.41 -20.56
CA VAL A 196 -3.81 1.11 -20.44
C VAL A 196 -4.19 0.19 -21.60
N GLY A 197 -5.47 0.16 -22.00
CA GLY A 197 -5.95 -0.61 -23.14
C GLY A 197 -5.29 -0.20 -24.45
N ASP A 198 -5.13 1.10 -24.71
CA ASP A 198 -4.44 1.60 -25.89
C ASP A 198 -2.95 1.22 -25.90
N VAL A 199 -2.27 1.32 -24.76
CA VAL A 199 -0.87 0.86 -24.62
C VAL A 199 -0.76 -0.62 -24.91
N MET A 200 -1.61 -1.45 -24.31
CA MET A 200 -1.59 -2.91 -24.51
C MET A 200 -1.92 -3.29 -25.95
N LYS A 201 -2.88 -2.61 -26.60
CA LYS A 201 -3.22 -2.81 -28.00
C LYS A 201 -2.03 -2.50 -28.92
N ALA A 202 -1.29 -1.42 -28.65
CA ALA A 202 -0.06 -1.11 -29.36
C ALA A 202 1.00 -2.21 -29.17
N ARG A 203 1.18 -2.74 -27.96
CA ARG A 203 2.14 -3.82 -27.67
C ARG A 203 1.78 -5.18 -28.28
N ARG A 204 0.51 -5.44 -28.56
CA ARG A 204 0.13 -6.61 -29.36
C ARG A 204 0.61 -6.52 -30.81
N GLN A 205 0.73 -5.32 -31.36
CA GLN A 205 1.20 -5.09 -32.73
C GLN A 205 2.72 -4.97 -32.80
N GLU A 206 3.33 -4.30 -31.82
CA GLU A 206 4.77 -4.08 -31.71
C GLU A 206 5.23 -4.37 -30.26
N PRO A 207 5.53 -5.64 -29.94
CA PRO A 207 6.00 -6.03 -28.61
C PRO A 207 7.31 -5.32 -28.22
N ARG A 208 7.44 -4.96 -26.94
CA ARG A 208 8.64 -4.34 -26.35
C ARG A 208 9.03 -5.07 -25.06
N ASP A 209 10.17 -4.72 -24.50
CA ASP A 209 10.61 -5.28 -23.21
C ASP A 209 10.00 -4.47 -22.04
N ASP A 210 8.67 -4.51 -21.93
CA ASP A 210 7.91 -3.76 -20.94
C ASP A 210 6.74 -4.54 -20.34
N LEU A 211 6.21 -4.02 -19.23
CA LEU A 211 5.19 -4.69 -18.45
C LEU A 211 3.88 -4.86 -19.24
N ALA A 212 3.49 -3.89 -20.07
CA ALA A 212 2.32 -4.03 -20.93
C ALA A 212 2.48 -5.20 -21.90
N THR A 213 3.64 -5.35 -22.54
CA THR A 213 3.93 -6.50 -23.40
C THR A 213 3.78 -7.80 -22.61
N ALA A 214 4.36 -7.87 -21.42
CA ALA A 214 4.24 -9.05 -20.57
C ALA A 214 2.78 -9.38 -20.23
N PHE A 215 1.96 -8.38 -19.89
CA PHE A 215 0.53 -8.56 -19.64
C PHE A 215 -0.22 -9.11 -20.86
N THR A 216 0.09 -8.65 -22.08
CA THR A 216 -0.59 -9.15 -23.30
C THR A 216 -0.34 -10.63 -23.57
N GLN A 217 0.71 -11.21 -22.96
CA GLN A 217 1.14 -12.60 -23.15
C GLN A 217 0.63 -13.54 -22.04
N ILE A 218 -0.01 -13.00 -20.99
CA ILE A 218 -0.53 -13.81 -19.88
C ILE A 218 -1.59 -14.80 -20.37
N ARG A 219 -1.47 -16.02 -19.88
CA ARG A 219 -2.44 -17.11 -20.04
C ARG A 219 -2.73 -17.72 -18.68
N ILE A 220 -3.99 -18.07 -18.42
CA ILE A 220 -4.39 -18.76 -17.20
C ILE A 220 -4.72 -20.21 -17.56
N ASP A 221 -3.99 -21.14 -16.95
CA ASP A 221 -4.10 -22.58 -17.22
C ASP A 221 -4.03 -22.95 -18.73
N GLY A 222 -3.23 -22.18 -19.50
CA GLY A 222 -3.02 -22.35 -20.94
C GLY A 222 -3.98 -21.55 -21.83
N GLU A 223 -5.08 -21.06 -21.27
CA GLU A 223 -6.11 -20.33 -22.01
C GLU A 223 -5.85 -18.82 -22.08
N PRO A 224 -6.28 -18.15 -23.17
CA PRO A 224 -6.29 -16.70 -23.24
C PRO A 224 -7.17 -16.09 -22.13
N VAL A 225 -6.75 -14.93 -21.63
CA VAL A 225 -7.52 -14.15 -20.66
C VAL A 225 -8.33 -13.09 -21.41
N GLU A 226 -9.54 -12.81 -20.93
CA GLU A 226 -10.35 -11.70 -21.43
C GLU A 226 -9.58 -10.38 -21.34
N GLU A 227 -9.66 -9.56 -22.39
CA GLU A 227 -8.92 -8.30 -22.49
C GLU A 227 -9.23 -7.35 -21.32
N LYS A 228 -10.50 -7.26 -20.91
CA LYS A 228 -10.91 -6.45 -19.77
C LYS A 228 -10.18 -6.83 -18.48
N LEU A 229 -9.99 -8.12 -18.23
CA LEU A 229 -9.29 -8.61 -17.04
C LEU A 229 -7.79 -8.33 -17.12
N LEU A 230 -7.18 -8.46 -18.31
CA LEU A 230 -5.77 -8.13 -18.52
C LEU A 230 -5.49 -6.64 -18.27
N VAL A 231 -6.34 -5.76 -18.81
CA VAL A 231 -6.28 -4.31 -18.58
C VAL A 231 -6.47 -4.02 -17.09
N GLY A 232 -7.49 -4.59 -16.44
CA GLY A 232 -7.72 -4.42 -15.01
C GLY A 232 -6.53 -4.84 -14.13
N MET A 233 -5.88 -5.97 -14.44
CA MET A 233 -4.66 -6.39 -13.73
C MET A 233 -3.49 -5.41 -13.92
N ALA A 234 -3.31 -4.88 -15.12
CA ALA A 234 -2.26 -3.90 -15.42
C ALA A 234 -2.55 -2.56 -14.73
N THR A 235 -3.80 -2.09 -14.76
CA THR A 235 -4.28 -0.92 -14.02
C THR A 235 -4.06 -1.06 -12.51
N LEU A 236 -4.38 -2.22 -11.93
CA LEU A 236 -4.10 -2.49 -10.52
C LEU A 236 -2.61 -2.39 -10.21
N ALA A 237 -1.77 -2.99 -11.06
CA ALA A 237 -0.33 -2.98 -10.86
C ALA A 237 0.19 -1.53 -10.83
N PHE A 238 -0.31 -0.67 -11.71
CA PHE A 238 0.02 0.76 -11.73
C PHE A 238 -0.41 1.49 -10.46
N ILE A 239 -1.69 1.43 -10.11
CA ILE A 239 -2.22 2.15 -8.93
C ILE A 239 -1.53 1.66 -7.65
N ALA A 240 -1.38 0.34 -7.49
CA ALA A 240 -0.77 -0.25 -6.30
C ALA A 240 0.74 0.01 -6.22
N GLY A 241 1.45 0.01 -7.34
CA GLY A 241 2.90 0.23 -7.40
C GLY A 241 3.30 1.68 -7.10
N GLN A 242 2.49 2.65 -7.52
CA GLN A 242 2.80 4.07 -7.34
C GLN A 242 2.59 4.53 -5.89
N GLU A 243 1.35 4.47 -5.38
CA GLU A 243 0.98 5.20 -4.16
C GLU A 243 1.57 4.58 -2.89
N THR A 244 1.67 3.25 -2.87
CA THR A 244 2.18 2.52 -1.69
C THR A 244 3.66 2.80 -1.45
N THR A 245 4.50 2.67 -2.48
CA THR A 245 5.93 2.97 -2.40
C THR A 245 6.17 4.45 -2.10
N SER A 246 5.44 5.36 -2.76
CA SER A 246 5.59 6.81 -2.56
C SER A 246 5.34 7.23 -1.12
N THR A 247 4.28 6.68 -0.55
CA THR A 247 3.91 6.93 0.84
C THR A 247 4.94 6.34 1.80
N GLN A 248 5.38 5.10 1.56
CA GLN A 248 6.33 4.44 2.43
C GLN A 248 7.67 5.18 2.46
N LEU A 249 8.18 5.61 1.29
CA LEU A 249 9.36 6.47 1.17
C LEU A 249 9.21 7.76 1.98
N SER A 250 8.03 8.40 1.91
CA SER A 250 7.75 9.63 2.66
C SER A 250 7.83 9.41 4.17
N TYR A 251 7.26 8.32 4.70
CA TYR A 251 7.35 8.01 6.13
C TYR A 251 8.76 7.64 6.58
N ILE A 252 9.51 6.91 5.74
CA ILE A 252 10.92 6.60 6.01
C ILE A 252 11.73 7.89 6.11
N ALA A 253 11.62 8.77 5.12
CA ALA A 253 12.33 10.06 5.13
C ALA A 253 11.92 10.94 6.32
N TRP A 254 10.63 10.95 6.66
CA TRP A 254 10.12 11.67 7.83
C TRP A 254 10.74 11.16 9.13
N HIS A 255 10.86 9.85 9.29
CA HIS A 255 11.55 9.25 10.43
C HIS A 255 13.01 9.68 10.48
N LEU A 256 13.75 9.53 9.37
CA LEU A 256 15.18 9.84 9.30
C LEU A 256 15.48 11.34 9.44
N ALA A 257 14.53 12.22 9.09
CA ALA A 257 14.65 13.66 9.33
C ALA A 257 14.50 14.01 10.82
N ARG A 258 13.73 13.21 11.57
CA ARG A 258 13.50 13.37 13.02
C ARG A 258 14.53 12.64 13.88
N HIS A 259 15.25 11.67 13.30
CA HIS A 259 16.25 10.87 14.00
C HIS A 259 17.59 10.93 13.24
N PRO A 260 18.39 12.00 13.42
CA PRO A 260 19.66 12.17 12.71
C PRO A 260 20.67 11.04 12.92
N ALA A 261 20.63 10.37 14.09
CA ALA A 261 21.49 9.22 14.37
C ALA A 261 21.15 8.01 13.48
N ASP A 262 19.85 7.75 13.30
CA ASP A 262 19.35 6.70 12.41
C ASP A 262 19.69 7.01 10.95
N ARG A 263 19.55 8.26 10.53
CA ARG A 263 20.03 8.72 9.22
C ARG A 263 21.53 8.51 9.06
N GLN A 264 22.33 8.90 10.06
CA GLN A 264 23.78 8.80 9.99
C GLN A 264 24.22 7.34 9.85
N LEU A 265 23.55 6.40 10.51
CA LEU A 265 23.81 4.97 10.34
C LEU A 265 23.65 4.53 8.87
N LEU A 266 22.58 4.94 8.19
CA LEU A 266 22.32 4.59 6.80
C LEU A 266 23.29 5.30 5.82
N VAL A 267 23.72 6.52 6.15
CA VAL A 267 24.71 7.26 5.36
C VAL A 267 26.10 6.62 5.48
N ASP A 268 26.49 6.24 6.70
CA ASP A 268 27.80 5.64 6.98
C ASP A 268 27.90 4.20 6.47
N ASP A 269 26.78 3.46 6.49
CA ASP A 269 26.70 2.07 6.06
C ASP A 269 25.43 1.80 5.23
N PRO A 270 25.46 2.06 3.90
CA PRO A 270 24.32 1.80 3.02
C PRO A 270 23.86 0.33 2.99
N ASP A 271 24.70 -0.63 3.39
CA ASP A 271 24.34 -2.05 3.40
C ASP A 271 23.24 -2.36 4.43
N VAL A 272 23.00 -1.47 5.41
CA VAL A 272 21.92 -1.62 6.39
C VAL A 272 20.55 -1.09 5.93
N ILE A 273 20.50 -0.37 4.80
CA ILE A 273 19.25 0.20 4.27
C ILE A 273 18.13 -0.85 4.12
N PRO A 274 18.39 -2.08 3.61
CA PRO A 274 17.35 -3.11 3.51
C PRO A 274 16.69 -3.47 4.85
N ASP A 275 17.47 -3.64 5.92
CA ASP A 275 16.93 -3.98 7.24
C ASP A 275 16.17 -2.79 7.85
N ALA A 276 16.73 -1.58 7.69
CA ALA A 276 16.09 -0.35 8.12
C ALA A 276 14.73 -0.13 7.43
N ILE A 277 14.63 -0.42 6.12
CA ILE A 277 13.35 -0.37 5.40
C ILE A 277 12.33 -1.31 6.04
N GLU A 278 12.69 -2.55 6.36
CA GLU A 278 11.73 -3.50 6.96
C GLU A 278 11.26 -3.02 8.34
N GLU A 279 12.14 -2.48 9.19
CA GLU A 279 11.73 -1.94 10.50
C GLU A 279 10.84 -0.71 10.36
N LEU A 280 11.19 0.22 9.48
CA LEU A 280 10.39 1.42 9.25
C LEU A 280 9.06 1.08 8.58
N MET A 281 9.00 0.04 7.76
CA MET A 281 7.74 -0.50 7.25
C MET A 281 6.89 -1.16 8.33
N ARG A 282 7.49 -1.78 9.35
CA ARG A 282 6.73 -2.32 10.49
C ARG A 282 6.12 -1.19 11.32
N VAL A 283 6.92 -0.17 11.66
CA VAL A 283 6.51 0.93 12.55
C VAL A 283 5.59 1.92 11.84
N TYR A 284 5.87 2.21 10.58
CA TYR A 284 5.09 3.11 9.72
C TYR A 284 4.36 2.33 8.64
N ASN A 285 3.74 1.22 9.02
CA ASN A 285 3.01 0.37 8.09
C ASN A 285 1.85 1.18 7.46
N THR A 286 2.05 1.53 6.19
CA THR A 286 1.11 2.31 5.40
C THR A 286 -0.12 1.51 4.98
N GLY A 287 -0.04 0.18 5.09
CA GLY A 287 -1.13 -0.67 5.53
C GLY A 287 -2.46 -0.46 4.84
N GLY A 288 -2.48 -0.51 3.50
CA GLY A 288 -3.66 -0.53 2.61
C GLY A 288 -4.92 -1.21 3.20
N PRO A 289 -6.13 -0.95 2.68
CA PRO A 289 -7.35 -1.47 3.27
C PRO A 289 -7.35 -2.99 3.12
N ALA A 290 -7.48 -3.68 4.24
CA ALA A 290 -7.50 -5.12 4.28
C ALA A 290 -8.82 -5.55 4.90
N GLY A 291 -9.93 -5.13 4.29
CA GLY A 291 -11.25 -5.63 4.62
C GLY A 291 -11.40 -7.08 4.16
N ARG A 292 -12.16 -7.89 4.90
CA ARG A 292 -12.63 -9.21 4.47
C ARG A 292 -14.09 -9.39 4.82
N VAL A 293 -14.72 -10.32 4.13
CA VAL A 293 -16.07 -10.79 4.44
C VAL A 293 -16.03 -12.26 4.82
N ALA A 294 -16.73 -12.64 5.89
CA ALA A 294 -16.85 -14.03 6.28
C ALA A 294 -17.59 -14.83 5.20
N ALA A 295 -16.94 -15.84 4.63
CA ALA A 295 -17.52 -16.68 3.57
C ALA A 295 -18.51 -17.72 4.12
N GLN A 296 -18.41 -18.03 5.40
CA GLN A 296 -19.21 -19.03 6.12
C GLN A 296 -19.33 -18.66 7.60
N ASP A 297 -20.21 -19.34 8.32
CA ASP A 297 -20.30 -19.23 9.78
C ASP A 297 -19.04 -19.81 10.44
N GLY A 298 -18.63 -19.24 11.56
CA GLY A 298 -17.45 -19.65 12.32
C GLY A 298 -17.30 -18.89 13.63
N GLU A 299 -16.07 -18.78 14.10
CA GLU A 299 -15.70 -18.08 15.34
C GLU A 299 -14.35 -17.38 15.14
N LEU A 300 -14.18 -16.20 15.74
CA LEU A 300 -12.91 -15.48 15.80
C LEU A 300 -12.75 -14.90 17.21
N ALA A 301 -11.63 -15.21 17.87
CA ALA A 301 -11.31 -14.76 19.23
C ALA A 301 -12.48 -14.95 20.23
N GLY A 302 -13.17 -16.09 20.18
CA GLY A 302 -14.30 -16.40 21.07
C GLY A 302 -15.65 -15.78 20.66
N CYS A 303 -15.69 -14.94 19.61
CA CYS A 303 -16.92 -14.35 19.10
C CYS A 303 -17.47 -15.13 17.91
N PRO A 304 -18.76 -15.53 17.90
CA PRO A 304 -19.38 -16.15 16.73
C PRO A 304 -19.44 -15.17 15.55
N VAL A 305 -19.04 -15.66 14.38
CA VAL A 305 -19.05 -14.94 13.11
C VAL A 305 -20.07 -15.61 12.17
N LYS A 306 -20.84 -14.81 11.45
CA LYS A 306 -21.80 -15.27 10.45
C LYS A 306 -21.34 -14.95 9.04
N LYS A 307 -21.74 -15.78 8.08
CA LYS A 307 -21.52 -15.48 6.66
C LYS A 307 -22.02 -14.08 6.32
N GLY A 308 -21.17 -13.28 5.66
CA GLY A 308 -21.46 -11.88 5.31
C GLY A 308 -20.96 -10.86 6.33
N ASP A 309 -20.51 -11.29 7.51
CA ASP A 309 -19.90 -10.38 8.49
C ASP A 309 -18.61 -9.77 7.94
N ARG A 310 -18.44 -8.48 8.21
CA ARG A 310 -17.31 -7.69 7.74
C ARG A 310 -16.24 -7.61 8.81
N ILE A 311 -14.99 -7.71 8.40
CA ILE A 311 -13.85 -7.43 9.27
C ILE A 311 -12.92 -6.44 8.58
N PHE A 312 -12.39 -5.50 9.35
CA PHE A 312 -11.28 -4.65 9.00
C PHE A 312 -10.01 -5.16 9.70
N ILE A 313 -8.88 -5.11 9.01
CA ILE A 313 -7.60 -5.63 9.50
C ILE A 313 -6.67 -4.44 9.73
N ALA A 314 -6.51 -4.03 10.99
CA ALA A 314 -5.75 -2.85 11.39
C ALA A 314 -4.24 -3.14 11.45
N ARG A 315 -3.65 -3.46 10.30
CA ARG A 315 -2.24 -3.89 10.17
C ARG A 315 -1.23 -2.89 10.74
N SER A 316 -1.51 -1.59 10.60
CA SER A 316 -0.64 -0.52 11.08
C SER A 316 -0.47 -0.58 12.60
N GLY A 317 -1.59 -0.65 13.32
CA GLY A 317 -1.57 -0.84 14.77
C GLY A 317 -0.99 -2.20 15.17
N ALA A 318 -1.45 -3.28 14.54
CA ALA A 318 -1.06 -4.64 14.91
C ALA A 318 0.45 -4.91 14.80
N ASP A 319 1.13 -4.35 13.79
CA ASP A 319 2.58 -4.47 13.64
C ASP A 319 3.36 -3.65 14.69
N ARG A 320 2.78 -2.52 15.15
CA ARG A 320 3.34 -1.64 16.19
C ARG A 320 3.09 -2.17 17.60
N GLU A 321 1.97 -2.86 17.82
CA GLU A 321 1.62 -3.49 19.10
C GLU A 321 2.71 -4.48 19.57
N LEU A 322 3.35 -5.19 18.62
CA LEU A 322 4.47 -6.08 18.91
C LEU A 322 5.63 -5.37 19.62
N ASP A 323 5.91 -4.12 19.23
CA ASP A 323 6.93 -3.25 19.81
C ASP A 323 6.84 -1.84 19.19
N ARG A 324 6.53 -0.80 19.96
CA ARG A 324 6.39 0.56 19.39
C ARG A 324 7.73 1.24 19.11
N GLU A 325 8.84 0.71 19.63
CA GLU A 325 10.18 1.26 19.46
C GLU A 325 10.78 0.92 18.09
N VAL A 326 11.60 1.82 17.57
CA VAL A 326 12.34 1.61 16.32
C VAL A 326 13.69 0.97 16.60
N HIS A 327 13.93 -0.18 15.99
CA HIS A 327 15.22 -0.86 16.00
C HIS A 327 15.61 -1.20 14.56
N LEU A 328 16.39 -0.32 13.91
CA LEU A 328 16.66 -0.41 12.46
C LEU A 328 17.23 -1.77 12.02
N LEU A 329 17.97 -2.46 12.89
CA LEU A 329 18.57 -3.77 12.62
C LEU A 329 17.82 -4.92 13.31
N ARG A 330 16.51 -4.77 13.53
CA ARG A 330 15.68 -5.77 14.23
C ARG A 330 15.77 -7.12 13.54
N THR A 331 16.08 -8.17 14.30
CA THR A 331 16.01 -9.55 13.84
C THR A 331 15.49 -10.49 14.94
N PRO A 332 14.47 -11.32 14.68
CA PRO A 332 13.62 -11.34 13.48
C PRO A 332 12.68 -10.13 13.42
N ASN A 333 12.41 -9.63 12.21
CA ASN A 333 11.50 -8.51 11.98
C ASN A 333 10.15 -9.00 11.42
N ARG A 334 9.22 -9.35 12.32
CA ARG A 334 7.89 -9.82 11.93
C ARG A 334 6.97 -8.62 11.71
N HIS A 335 6.41 -8.51 10.51
CA HIS A 335 5.44 -7.47 10.18
C HIS A 335 4.53 -7.91 9.03
N SER A 336 3.45 -7.18 8.81
CA SER A 336 2.39 -7.42 7.83
C SER A 336 2.23 -6.28 6.83
N ALA A 337 3.22 -5.40 6.70
CA ALA A 337 3.22 -4.26 5.76
C ALA A 337 2.91 -4.68 4.31
N PHE A 338 3.51 -5.78 3.84
CA PHE A 338 3.21 -6.38 2.53
C PHE A 338 2.02 -7.35 2.54
N GLY A 339 1.23 -7.39 3.60
CA GLY A 339 0.17 -8.37 3.80
C GLY A 339 0.72 -9.76 4.13
N LEU A 340 -0.19 -10.69 4.42
CA LEU A 340 0.10 -12.08 4.75
C LEU A 340 -0.79 -13.02 3.94
N GLY A 341 -0.39 -14.29 3.84
CA GLY A 341 -1.17 -15.32 3.16
C GLY A 341 -1.14 -15.19 1.63
N VAL A 342 -2.20 -15.69 0.98
CA VAL A 342 -2.24 -15.83 -0.49
C VAL A 342 -2.24 -14.48 -1.22
N HIS A 343 -2.70 -13.42 -0.56
CA HIS A 343 -2.73 -12.05 -1.09
C HIS A 343 -1.51 -11.20 -0.70
N ARG A 344 -0.44 -11.79 -0.14
CA ARG A 344 0.81 -11.05 0.11
C ARG A 344 1.22 -10.28 -1.14
N CYS A 345 1.70 -9.04 -0.99
CA CYS A 345 1.98 -8.11 -2.08
C CYS A 345 2.83 -8.75 -3.19
N LEU A 346 2.38 -8.58 -4.45
CA LEU A 346 3.07 -9.07 -5.65
C LEU A 346 4.34 -8.25 -5.91
N GLY A 347 4.22 -6.92 -5.85
CA GLY A 347 5.30 -5.97 -6.07
C GLY A 347 6.27 -5.83 -4.90
N SER A 348 6.26 -6.75 -3.92
CA SER A 348 7.07 -6.58 -2.70
C SER A 348 8.59 -6.55 -2.94
N HIS A 349 9.07 -7.11 -4.06
CA HIS A 349 10.46 -7.00 -4.47
C HIS A 349 10.74 -5.66 -5.18
N VAL A 350 9.81 -5.20 -6.03
CA VAL A 350 9.89 -3.89 -6.70
C VAL A 350 9.92 -2.78 -5.66
N ALA A 351 8.96 -2.75 -4.74
CA ALA A 351 8.87 -1.71 -3.71
C ALA A 351 10.15 -1.64 -2.84
N ARG A 352 10.70 -2.80 -2.44
CA ARG A 352 11.97 -2.85 -1.70
C ARG A 352 13.13 -2.29 -2.51
N MET A 353 13.21 -2.63 -3.79
CA MET A 353 14.24 -2.12 -4.69
C MET A 353 14.11 -0.60 -4.85
N GLU A 354 12.90 -0.08 -5.13
CA GLU A 354 12.65 1.36 -5.26
C GLU A 354 13.01 2.11 -3.98
N MET A 355 12.58 1.61 -2.81
CA MET A 355 12.91 2.24 -1.53
C MET A 355 14.41 2.22 -1.25
N ARG A 356 15.08 1.08 -1.49
CA ARG A 356 16.53 0.96 -1.28
C ARG A 356 17.29 1.91 -2.20
N VAL A 357 17.08 1.81 -3.50
CA VAL A 357 17.79 2.63 -4.50
C VAL A 357 17.51 4.11 -4.29
N GLY A 358 16.25 4.47 -4.00
CA GLY A 358 15.86 5.84 -3.70
C GLY A 358 16.59 6.41 -2.48
N LEU A 359 16.70 5.62 -1.40
CA LEU A 359 17.43 6.04 -0.19
C LEU A 359 18.94 6.09 -0.40
N GLU A 360 19.54 5.10 -1.07
CA GLU A 360 20.97 5.09 -1.42
C GLU A 360 21.35 6.38 -2.18
N VAL A 361 20.63 6.69 -3.26
CA VAL A 361 20.90 7.88 -4.07
C VAL A 361 20.59 9.16 -3.30
N TRP A 362 19.50 9.19 -2.53
CA TRP A 362 19.15 10.34 -1.71
C TRP A 362 20.24 10.65 -0.68
N HIS A 363 20.77 9.65 0.03
CA HIS A 363 21.81 9.81 1.03
C HIS A 363 23.19 10.09 0.45
N GLU A 364 23.49 9.60 -0.76
CA GLU A 364 24.69 9.98 -1.51
C GLU A 364 24.71 11.50 -1.81
N ARG A 365 23.56 12.05 -2.21
CA ARG A 365 23.43 13.46 -2.61
C ARG A 365 23.15 14.42 -1.45
N PHE A 366 22.32 13.98 -0.52
CA PHE A 366 21.82 14.75 0.62
C PHE A 366 22.04 13.97 1.92
N PRO A 367 23.28 13.77 2.38
CA PRO A 367 23.57 13.03 3.62
C PRO A 367 23.04 13.75 4.88
N ARG A 368 22.83 15.07 4.78
CA ARG A 368 22.25 15.89 5.86
C ARG A 368 20.97 16.56 5.36
N TYR A 369 19.89 16.42 6.12
CA TYR A 369 18.66 17.17 5.90
C TYR A 369 17.89 17.34 7.21
N GLU A 370 17.15 18.43 7.30
CA GLU A 370 16.41 18.81 8.51
C GLU A 370 14.99 19.26 8.16
N LEU A 371 14.08 19.05 9.12
CA LEU A 371 12.75 19.63 9.06
C LEU A 371 12.81 21.09 9.52
N PRO A 372 12.00 21.99 8.94
CA PRO A 372 11.78 23.31 9.53
C PRO A 372 11.39 23.20 11.01
N THR A 373 11.87 24.12 11.86
CA THR A 373 11.72 24.03 13.32
C THR A 373 10.26 23.99 13.79
N ASP A 374 9.35 24.63 13.05
CA ASP A 374 7.92 24.71 13.32
C ASP A 374 7.10 23.70 12.50
N PHE A 375 7.76 22.77 11.81
CA PHE A 375 7.06 21.79 10.98
C PHE A 375 6.26 20.82 11.83
N VAL A 376 4.94 20.82 11.60
CA VAL A 376 4.02 19.82 12.11
C VAL A 376 3.57 18.94 10.96
N ALA A 377 3.80 17.64 11.09
CA ALA A 377 3.34 16.67 10.11
C ALA A 377 1.81 16.71 10.03
N ARG A 378 1.29 16.68 8.80
CA ARG A 378 -0.13 16.55 8.53
C ARG A 378 -0.33 15.37 7.62
N HIS A 379 -1.31 14.55 7.94
CA HIS A 379 -1.59 13.31 7.27
C HIS A 379 -2.93 13.43 6.55
N ARG A 380 -3.15 12.53 5.59
CA ARG A 380 -4.47 12.19 5.09
C ARG A 380 -4.62 10.69 5.23
N TYR A 381 -5.79 10.23 5.65
CA TYR A 381 -6.17 8.84 5.51
C TYR A 381 -7.14 8.73 4.35
N GLY A 382 -6.73 8.05 3.30
CA GLY A 382 -7.54 7.84 2.11
C GLY A 382 -8.41 6.59 2.19
N SER A 383 -9.12 6.31 1.10
CA SER A 383 -9.88 5.07 0.99
C SER A 383 -9.03 3.80 0.98
N PHE A 384 -7.72 3.93 0.81
CA PHE A 384 -6.81 2.81 0.91
C PHE A 384 -5.77 2.96 2.01
N MET A 385 -5.19 4.13 2.21
CA MET A 385 -3.97 4.23 3.02
C MET A 385 -3.78 5.63 3.58
N GLN A 386 -2.98 5.71 4.64
CA GLN A 386 -2.50 6.96 5.21
C GLN A 386 -1.32 7.52 4.40
N GLN A 387 -1.18 8.84 4.32
CA GLN A 387 -0.05 9.51 3.67
C GLN A 387 0.27 10.86 4.30
N LEU A 388 1.56 11.21 4.31
CA LEU A 388 2.01 12.57 4.62
C LEU A 388 1.61 13.53 3.49
N THR A 389 0.97 14.64 3.84
CA THR A 389 0.53 15.65 2.86
C THR A 389 1.70 16.46 2.26
N ARG A 390 2.78 16.60 3.04
CA ARG A 390 4.02 17.30 2.68
C ARG A 390 5.15 16.85 3.61
N LEU A 391 6.38 16.95 3.12
CA LEU A 391 7.59 16.74 3.91
C LEU A 391 8.66 17.76 3.48
N PRO A 392 8.57 19.02 3.97
CA PRO A 392 9.58 20.02 3.66
C PRO A 392 10.91 19.65 4.30
N LEU A 393 11.99 19.68 3.52
CA LEU A 393 13.35 19.43 3.98
C LEU A 393 14.27 20.58 3.55
N GLU A 394 15.09 21.04 4.48
CA GLU A 394 16.29 21.83 4.18
C GLU A 394 17.45 20.87 3.95
N LEU A 395 18.16 21.03 2.82
CA LEU A 395 19.14 20.06 2.35
C LEU A 395 20.56 20.55 2.56
N ASN A 396 21.41 19.66 3.06
CA ASN A 396 22.82 19.93 3.37
C ASN A 396 23.03 21.26 4.11
N PRO A 397 22.29 21.54 5.21
CA PRO A 397 22.50 22.75 6.00
C PRO A 397 23.95 22.83 6.47
N ALA A 398 24.45 24.06 6.62
CA ALA A 398 25.86 24.35 6.89
C ALA A 398 26.40 23.54 8.08
#